data_AF-A0A962NAI9-F1
#
_entry.id   AF-A0A962NAI9-F1
#
_cell.length_a   1.000
_cell.length_b   1.000
_cell.length_c   1.000
_cell.angle_alpha   90.00
_cell.angle_beta   90.00
_cell.angle_gamma   90.00
#
_symmetry.space_group_name_H-M   'P 1'
#
loop_
_entity.id
_entity.type
_entity.pdbx_description
1 polymer ?
#
loop_
_entity_poly.entity_id
_entity_poly.type
_entity_poly.pdbx_seq_one_letter_code
_entity_poly.pdbx_strand_id
1 'polypeptide(L)'
;SNHVGRPMLLELLLAGATVTCAHKFTADLEQQVGRADILVVAVGRPGLVKGEWVKPGAVVIDVGINRLPDGTLTGDVEFDVAAERASWITPVPGGVGPMTVASLLQNTLQACEFREARVA
;
A
#
# COMPACT_ATOMS: atom_id res chain seq x y z
N SER A 1 2.40 11.04 -5.41
CA SER A 1 3.47 10.52 -4.53
C SER A 1 3.49 11.17 -3.14
N ASN A 2 3.10 12.45 -2.98
CA ASN A 2 3.16 13.12 -1.66
C ASN A 2 2.23 12.54 -0.58
N HIS A 3 1.08 11.98 -0.96
CA HIS A 3 0.09 11.48 0.01
C HIS A 3 0.35 10.06 0.50
N VAL A 4 1.09 9.25 -0.27
CA VAL A 4 1.31 7.82 0.04
C VAL A 4 2.78 7.45 -0.14
N GLY A 5 3.28 7.35 -1.38
CA GLY A 5 4.61 6.77 -1.64
C GLY A 5 5.78 7.43 -0.90
N ARG A 6 5.84 8.76 -0.84
CA ARG A 6 6.91 9.49 -0.12
C ARG A 6 6.85 9.27 1.40
N PRO A 7 5.74 9.54 2.10
CA PRO A 7 5.67 9.25 3.53
C PRO A 7 5.83 7.75 3.82
N MET A 8 5.26 6.86 3.01
CA MET A 8 5.38 5.41 3.19
C MET A 8 6.84 4.93 3.13
N LEU A 9 7.65 5.49 2.23
CA LEU A 9 9.09 5.19 2.20
C LEU A 9 9.77 5.53 3.53
N LEU A 10 9.41 6.67 4.13
CA LEU A 10 9.98 7.09 5.42
C LEU A 10 9.48 6.20 6.56
N GLU A 11 8.21 5.81 6.57
CA GLU A 11 7.65 4.88 7.56
C GLU A 11 8.33 3.50 7.49
N LEU A 12 8.57 2.98 6.28
CA LEU A 12 9.27 1.71 6.10
C LEU A 12 10.74 1.80 6.52
N LEU A 13 11.42 2.92 6.25
CA LEU A 13 12.78 3.16 6.74
C LEU A 13 12.81 3.27 8.27
N LEU A 14 11.82 3.94 8.88
CA LEU A 14 11.67 4.03 10.33
C LEU A 14 11.47 2.64 10.96
N ALA A 15 10.75 1.75 10.27
CA ALA A 15 10.58 0.35 10.66
C ALA A 15 11.81 -0.54 10.38
N GLY A 16 12.89 0.00 9.81
CA GLY A 16 14.15 -0.71 9.56
C GLY A 16 14.19 -1.51 8.24
N ALA A 17 13.25 -1.28 7.32
CA ALA A 17 13.26 -1.95 6.02
C ALA A 17 14.31 -1.36 5.06
N THR A 18 14.83 -2.18 4.15
CA THR A 18 15.52 -1.68 2.95
C THR A 18 14.48 -1.28 1.92
N VAL A 19 14.44 -0.01 1.52
CA VAL A 19 13.34 0.54 0.72
C VAL A 19 13.80 0.88 -0.70
N THR A 20 13.04 0.42 -1.69
CA THR A 20 13.14 0.84 -3.10
C THR A 20 11.86 1.57 -3.50
N CYS A 21 11.97 2.77 -4.06
CA CYS A 21 10.80 3.51 -4.57
C CYS A 21 10.74 3.40 -6.10
N ALA A 22 9.65 2.83 -6.62
CA ALA A 22 9.37 2.78 -8.05
C ALA A 22 8.26 3.77 -8.45
N HIS A 23 8.23 4.17 -9.72
CA HIS A 23 7.20 5.03 -10.30
C HIS A 23 7.07 4.77 -11.82
N LYS A 24 6.20 5.53 -12.49
CA LYS A 24 5.90 5.39 -13.93
C LYS A 24 7.08 5.51 -14.92
N PHE A 25 8.28 5.84 -14.44
CA PHE A 25 9.50 5.95 -15.25
C PHE A 25 10.57 4.94 -14.84
N THR A 26 10.27 4.08 -13.87
CA THR A 26 11.16 3.00 -13.46
C THR A 26 11.20 1.97 -14.58
N ALA A 27 12.40 1.73 -15.12
CA ALA A 27 12.66 0.60 -16.00
C ALA A 27 12.55 -0.71 -15.22
N ASP A 28 12.17 -1.78 -15.90
CA ASP A 28 12.12 -3.14 -15.34
C ASP A 28 11.30 -3.25 -14.04
N LEU A 29 10.11 -2.65 -14.03
CA LEU A 29 9.21 -2.65 -12.86
C LEU A 29 8.93 -4.06 -12.34
N GLU A 30 8.74 -5.03 -13.23
CA GLU A 30 8.56 -6.45 -12.89
C GLU A 30 9.71 -6.97 -12.02
N GLN A 31 10.96 -6.64 -12.34
CA GLN A 31 12.12 -7.07 -11.57
C GLN A 31 12.12 -6.45 -10.16
N GLN A 32 11.70 -5.18 -10.03
CA GLN A 32 11.61 -4.52 -8.73
C GLN A 32 10.53 -5.18 -7.86
N VAL A 33 9.37 -5.49 -8.46
CA VAL A 33 8.26 -6.18 -7.80
C VAL A 33 8.69 -7.58 -7.35
N GLY A 34 9.36 -8.35 -8.21
CA GLY A 34 9.80 -9.72 -7.93
C GLY A 34 10.89 -9.85 -6.86
N ARG A 35 11.50 -8.73 -6.43
CA ARG A 35 12.50 -8.71 -5.36
C ARG A 35 11.91 -8.31 -4.00
N ALA A 36 10.71 -7.74 -3.97
CA ALA A 36 10.13 -7.18 -2.76
C ALA A 36 9.59 -8.26 -1.81
N ASP A 37 10.04 -8.23 -0.55
CA ASP A 37 9.43 -9.01 0.54
C ASP A 37 8.11 -8.38 1.01
N ILE A 38 8.04 -7.05 0.98
CA ILE A 38 6.84 -6.25 1.22
C ILE A 38 6.63 -5.34 0.02
N LEU A 39 5.49 -5.48 -0.65
CA LEU A 39 5.11 -4.72 -1.82
C LEU A 39 3.96 -3.78 -1.50
N VAL A 40 4.20 -2.47 -1.52
CA VAL A 40 3.15 -1.45 -1.36
C VAL A 40 2.85 -0.82 -2.73
N VAL A 41 1.61 -0.93 -3.20
CA VAL A 41 1.18 -0.42 -4.51
C VAL A 41 0.15 0.69 -4.33
N ALA A 42 0.42 1.87 -4.92
CA ALA A 42 -0.42 3.06 -4.75
C ALA A 42 -0.37 3.95 -6.01
N VAL A 43 -0.68 3.34 -7.17
CA VAL A 43 -0.58 3.97 -8.49
C VAL A 43 -1.93 4.50 -8.98
N GLY A 44 -3.04 3.88 -8.57
CA GLY A 44 -4.39 4.24 -9.04
C GLY A 44 -4.62 3.82 -10.50
N ARG A 45 -4.20 2.60 -10.85
CA ARG A 45 -4.42 2.00 -12.16
C ARG A 45 -4.76 0.51 -12.00
N PRO A 46 -5.97 0.07 -12.40
CA PRO A 46 -6.40 -1.33 -12.25
C PRO A 46 -5.41 -2.33 -12.84
N GLY A 47 -5.03 -3.34 -12.04
CA GLY A 47 -4.24 -4.49 -12.51
C GLY A 47 -2.91 -4.13 -13.19
N LEU A 48 -2.31 -2.99 -12.82
CA LEU A 48 -1.00 -2.58 -13.32
C LEU A 48 0.07 -3.58 -12.88
N VAL A 49 0.02 -4.04 -11.63
CA VAL A 49 0.93 -5.04 -11.09
C VAL A 49 0.35 -6.42 -11.35
N LYS A 50 1.04 -7.20 -12.19
CA LYS A 50 0.65 -8.58 -12.49
C LYS A 50 0.92 -9.48 -11.30
N GLY A 51 0.01 -10.41 -11.02
CA GLY A 51 0.15 -11.29 -9.88
C GLY A 51 1.39 -12.18 -9.99
N GLU A 52 1.74 -12.61 -11.21
CA GLU A 52 2.94 -13.41 -11.52
C GLU A 52 4.27 -12.71 -11.15
N TRP A 53 4.29 -11.38 -11.15
CA TRP A 53 5.46 -10.60 -10.76
C TRP A 53 5.72 -10.66 -9.26
N VAL A 54 4.70 -10.97 -8.44
CA VAL A 54 4.81 -11.01 -6.98
C VAL A 54 5.75 -12.15 -6.58
N LYS A 55 6.71 -11.82 -5.72
CA LYS A 55 7.63 -12.79 -5.12
C LYS A 55 6.83 -13.79 -4.27
N PRO A 56 7.02 -15.12 -4.43
CA PRO A 56 6.41 -16.11 -3.56
C PRO A 56 6.72 -15.83 -2.08
N GLY A 57 5.69 -15.79 -1.24
CA GLY A 57 5.77 -15.48 0.18
C GLY A 57 5.79 -13.99 0.54
N ALA A 58 5.74 -13.07 -0.43
CA ALA A 58 5.70 -11.63 -0.16
C ALA A 58 4.40 -11.19 0.52
N VAL A 59 4.47 -10.08 1.25
CA VAL A 59 3.30 -9.34 1.75
C VAL A 59 2.93 -8.26 0.74
N VAL A 60 1.68 -8.25 0.31
CA VAL A 60 1.16 -7.29 -0.68
C VAL A 60 0.15 -6.34 -0.03
N ILE A 61 0.44 -5.05 -0.09
CA ILE A 61 -0.41 -3.97 0.40
C ILE A 61 -0.86 -3.15 -0.81
N ASP A 62 -2.10 -3.40 -1.23
CA ASP A 62 -2.76 -2.69 -2.32
C ASP A 62 -3.55 -1.49 -1.78
N VAL A 63 -2.99 -0.31 -1.98
CA VAL A 63 -3.59 0.98 -1.59
C VAL A 63 -4.53 1.50 -2.69
N GLY A 64 -4.42 0.97 -3.91
CA GLY A 64 -5.22 1.39 -5.05
C GLY A 64 -6.70 1.18 -4.80
N ILE A 65 -7.51 2.18 -5.13
CA ILE A 65 -8.97 2.04 -5.21
C ILE A 65 -9.39 2.60 -6.55
N ASN A 66 -9.74 1.70 -7.46
CA ASN A 66 -10.15 2.02 -8.81
C ASN A 66 -11.61 1.61 -9.02
N ARG A 67 -12.40 2.49 -9.62
CA ARG A 67 -13.78 2.19 -10.00
C ARG A 67 -13.85 1.74 -11.46
N LEU A 68 -14.41 0.55 -11.68
CA LEU A 68 -14.62 -0.01 -13.01
C LEU A 68 -15.92 0.52 -13.66
N PRO A 69 -16.10 0.35 -14.99
CA PRO A 69 -17.30 0.82 -15.69
C PRO A 69 -18.62 0.23 -15.17
N ASP A 70 -18.57 -0.98 -14.62
CA ASP A 70 -19.72 -1.65 -13.98
C ASP A 70 -20.00 -1.17 -12.55
N GLY A 71 -19.21 -0.22 -12.05
CA GLY A 71 -19.33 0.37 -10.72
C GLY A 71 -18.60 -0.38 -9.62
N THR A 72 -18.04 -1.57 -9.89
CA THR A 72 -17.26 -2.34 -8.93
C THR A 72 -15.94 -1.64 -8.60
N LEU A 73 -15.35 -2.01 -7.46
CA LEU A 73 -14.07 -1.48 -7.01
C LEU A 73 -13.00 -2.57 -7.10
N THR A 74 -11.83 -2.19 -7.58
CA THR A 74 -10.66 -3.07 -7.69
C THR A 74 -9.38 -2.33 -7.33
N GLY A 75 -8.35 -3.08 -6.97
CA GLY A 75 -7.03 -2.59 -6.59
C GLY A 75 -6.14 -2.29 -7.79
N ASP A 76 -4.87 -2.00 -7.51
CA ASP A 76 -3.82 -1.84 -8.53
C ASP A 76 -3.16 -3.18 -8.90
N VAL A 77 -3.39 -4.24 -8.11
CA VAL A 77 -2.82 -5.58 -8.27
C VAL A 77 -3.87 -6.56 -8.81
N GLU A 78 -3.45 -7.50 -9.65
CA GLU A 78 -4.27 -8.68 -10.01
C GLU A 78 -4.41 -9.61 -8.80
N PHE A 79 -5.45 -9.37 -8.00
CA PHE A 79 -5.63 -9.99 -6.68
C PHE A 79 -5.59 -11.52 -6.71
N ASP A 80 -6.37 -12.17 -7.59
CA ASP A 80 -6.52 -13.63 -7.57
C ASP A 80 -5.18 -14.35 -7.77
N VAL A 81 -4.42 -13.95 -8.79
CA VAL A 81 -3.10 -14.53 -9.10
C VAL A 81 -2.06 -14.16 -8.03
N ALA A 82 -2.12 -12.92 -7.51
CA ALA A 82 -1.22 -12.49 -6.45
C ALA A 82 -1.48 -13.23 -5.12
N ALA A 83 -2.74 -13.53 -4.80
CA ALA A 83 -3.15 -14.22 -3.57
C ALA A 83 -2.63 -15.66 -3.50
N GLU A 84 -2.47 -16.33 -4.64
CA GLU A 84 -1.87 -17.67 -4.70
C GLU A 84 -0.35 -17.67 -4.39
N ARG A 85 0.30 -16.50 -4.50
CA ARG A 85 1.76 -16.37 -4.36
C ARG A 85 2.16 -15.66 -3.08
N ALA A 86 1.40 -14.64 -2.69
CA ALA A 86 1.66 -13.83 -1.51
C ALA A 86 1.40 -14.62 -0.22
N SER A 87 2.17 -14.33 0.84
CA SER A 87 1.84 -14.84 2.18
C SER A 87 0.66 -14.09 2.79
N TRP A 88 0.53 -12.80 2.46
CA TRP A 88 -0.58 -11.93 2.86
C TRP A 88 -0.87 -10.95 1.73
N ILE A 89 -2.15 -10.67 1.48
CA ILE A 89 -2.58 -9.66 0.52
C ILE A 89 -3.80 -8.90 1.05
N THR A 90 -3.81 -7.57 0.90
CA THR A 90 -4.96 -6.76 1.29
C THR A 90 -6.04 -6.81 0.20
N PRO A 91 -7.33 -7.07 0.53
CA PRO A 91 -8.40 -7.02 -0.44
C PRO A 91 -8.75 -5.57 -0.83
N VAL A 92 -9.27 -5.39 -2.03
CA VAL A 92 -9.87 -4.12 -2.47
C VAL A 92 -11.28 -4.39 -3.01
N PRO A 93 -12.34 -3.81 -2.40
CA PRO A 93 -12.33 -2.96 -1.21
C PRO A 93 -12.10 -3.76 0.09
N GLY A 94 -11.95 -3.04 1.22
CA GLY A 94 -11.91 -3.64 2.57
C GLY A 94 -10.53 -3.81 3.20
N GLY A 95 -9.45 -3.51 2.47
CA GLY A 95 -8.07 -3.53 2.98
C GLY A 95 -7.62 -2.18 3.55
N VAL A 96 -6.84 -1.43 2.76
CA VAL A 96 -6.17 -0.19 3.22
C VAL A 96 -7.15 0.97 3.45
N GLY A 97 -8.26 1.02 2.72
CA GLY A 97 -9.25 2.10 2.80
C GLY A 97 -9.74 2.39 4.24
N PRO A 98 -10.32 1.39 4.95
CA PRO A 98 -10.74 1.55 6.34
C PRO A 98 -9.63 2.01 7.30
N MET A 99 -8.38 1.59 7.07
CA MET A 99 -7.25 1.98 7.92
C MET A 99 -6.94 3.48 7.81
N THR A 100 -7.14 4.09 6.63
CA THR A 100 -6.96 5.55 6.47
C THR A 100 -7.89 6.34 7.40
N VAL A 101 -9.15 5.91 7.54
CA VAL A 101 -10.12 6.54 8.46
C VAL A 101 -9.73 6.29 9.91
N ALA A 102 -9.37 5.04 10.25
CA ALA A 102 -8.94 4.69 11.60
C ALA A 102 -7.73 5.52 12.05
N SER A 103 -6.72 5.69 11.18
CA SER A 103 -5.51 6.48 11.46
C SER A 103 -5.83 7.97 11.63
N LEU A 104 -6.80 8.53 10.90
CA LEU A 104 -7.25 9.91 11.12
C LEU A 104 -7.83 10.09 12.53
N LEU A 105 -8.67 9.15 12.98
CA LEU A 105 -9.24 9.17 14.33
C LEU A 105 -8.16 9.00 15.40
N GLN A 106 -7.22 8.09 15.19
CA GLN A 106 -6.07 7.90 16.07
C GLN A 106 -5.23 9.17 16.20
N ASN A 107 -4.91 9.83 15.08
CA ASN A 107 -4.16 11.09 15.08
C ASN A 107 -4.93 12.20 15.80
N THR A 108 -6.26 12.23 15.67
CA THR A 108 -7.11 13.21 16.37
C THR A 108 -7.06 13.01 17.88
N LEU A 109 -7.11 11.76 18.35
CA LEU A 109 -6.98 11.43 19.76
C LEU A 109 -5.59 11.81 20.30
N GLN A 110 -4.53 11.39 19.60
CA GLN A 110 -3.15 11.73 19.98
C GLN A 110 -2.93 13.25 20.07
N ALA A 111 -3.49 14.02 19.14
CA ALA A 111 -3.41 15.48 19.18
C ALA A 111 -4.11 16.08 20.42
N CYS A 112 -5.24 15.49 20.86
CA CYS A 112 -5.92 15.90 22.08
C CYS A 112 -5.06 15.61 23.32
N GLU A 113 -4.54 14.39 23.44
CA GLU A 113 -3.68 13.98 24.55
C GLU A 113 -2.42 14.85 24.65
N PHE A 114 -1.76 15.14 23.52
CA PHE A 114 -0.62 16.05 23.48
C PHE A 114 -0.96 17.47 23.90
N ARG A 115 -2.16 17.95 23.57
CA ARG A 115 -2.62 19.28 23.98
C ARG A 115 -2.86 19.33 25.48
N GLU A 116 -3.50 18.32 26.04
CA GLU A 116 -3.76 18.24 27.49
C GLU A 116 -2.46 18.15 28.29
N ALA A 117 -1.51 17.31 27.86
CA ALA A 117 -0.21 17.17 28.50
C ALA A 117 0.66 18.44 28.47
N ARG A 118 0.37 19.40 27.58
CA ARG A 118 1.08 20.70 27.50
C ARG A 118 0.48 21.78 28.40
N VAL A 119 -0.75 21.59 28.86
CA VAL A 119 -1.49 22.56 29.68
C VAL A 119 -1.47 22.17 31.17
N ALA A 120 -1.21 20.88 31.46
CA ALA A 120 -0.89 20.37 32.80
C ALA A 120 0.56 20.71 33.21
#